data_AF-A0A9W9E061-F1
#
_entry.id   AF-A0A9W9E061-F1
#
_cell.length_a   1.000
_cell.length_b   1.000
_cell.length_c   1.000
_cell.angle_alpha   90.00
_cell.angle_beta   90.00
_cell.angle_gamma   90.00
#
_symmetry.space_group_name_H-M   'P 1'
#
loop_
_entity.id
_entity.type
_entity.pdbx_description
1 polymer ?
#
loop_
_entity_poly.entity_id
_entity_poly.type
_entity_poly.pdbx_seq_one_letter_code
_entity_poly.pdbx_strand_id
1 'polypeptide(L)'
;DLKRFRCNIRVSPSTFDELLARICDHPVFISQGSAHQIPIQHQLAIAMFRFGHFGNGASVESIAQWAGMSAGTVVNATRHVMVAFLALHDDVIHWPTVRMKEEAKEWVEAATCAAWRNSWIFVDGTLIPLAEKPAYHGEAYFNRKSNYSLNVQV
;
A
#
# COMPACT_ATOMS: atom_id res chain seq x y z
N ASP A 1 16.19 -0.87 15.19
CA ASP A 1 15.45 0.40 15.39
C ASP A 1 14.12 0.34 14.63
N LEU A 2 13.00 0.38 15.36
CA LEU A 2 11.64 0.31 14.82
C LEU A 2 11.29 1.50 13.92
N LYS A 3 11.80 2.71 14.25
CA LYS A 3 11.52 3.92 13.47
C LYS A 3 12.16 3.80 12.09
N ARG A 4 13.44 3.39 12.04
CA ARG A 4 14.16 3.17 10.79
C ARG A 4 13.55 2.03 9.96
N PHE A 5 13.12 0.94 10.59
CA PHE A 5 12.41 -0.15 9.89
C PHE A 5 11.15 0.37 9.19
N ARG A 6 10.28 1.08 9.93
CA ARG A 6 9.05 1.67 9.39
C ARG A 6 9.31 2.71 8.30
N CYS A 7 10.34 3.54 8.43
CA CYS A 7 10.70 4.50 7.38
C CYS A 7 11.09 3.81 6.07
N ASN A 8 11.85 2.71 6.18
CA ASN A 8 12.37 1.98 5.02
C ASN A 8 11.32 1.06 4.38
N ILE A 9 10.66 0.24 5.18
CA ILE A 9 9.78 -0.86 4.73
C ILE A 9 8.30 -0.44 4.67
N ARG A 10 7.94 0.71 5.30
CA ARG A 10 6.58 1.27 5.36
C ARG A 10 5.54 0.46 6.14
N VAL A 11 5.93 -0.61 6.83
CA VAL A 11 5.08 -1.36 7.76
C VAL A 11 5.78 -1.60 9.11
N SER A 12 5.03 -1.98 10.14
CA SER A 12 5.64 -2.48 11.38
C SER A 12 6.26 -3.87 11.18
N PRO A 13 7.22 -4.28 12.02
CA PRO A 13 7.77 -5.64 11.97
C PRO A 13 6.70 -6.72 12.09
N SER A 14 5.71 -6.55 12.98
CA SER A 14 4.61 -7.50 13.12
C SER A 14 3.81 -7.71 11.83
N THR A 15 3.54 -6.64 11.09
CA THR A 15 2.87 -6.72 9.78
C THR A 15 3.78 -7.33 8.73
N PHE A 16 5.08 -7.05 8.78
CA PHE A 16 6.05 -7.68 7.89
C PHE A 16 6.10 -9.20 8.09
N ASP A 17 6.12 -9.67 9.33
CA ASP A 17 6.15 -11.09 9.67
C ASP A 17 4.85 -11.80 9.22
N GLU A 18 3.69 -11.15 9.40
CA GLU A 18 2.40 -11.64 8.90
C GLU A 18 2.36 -11.73 7.37
N LEU A 19 2.87 -10.71 6.67
CA LEU A 19 2.98 -10.74 5.20
C LEU A 19 3.91 -11.86 4.74
N LEU A 20 5.04 -12.04 5.43
CA LEU A 20 5.98 -13.12 5.15
C LEU A 20 5.33 -14.49 5.32
N ALA A 21 4.57 -14.69 6.39
CA ALA A 21 3.87 -15.95 6.66
C ALA A 21 2.82 -16.27 5.58
N ARG A 22 2.17 -15.26 5.00
CA ARG A 22 1.18 -15.44 3.92
C ARG A 22 1.79 -15.84 2.58
N ILE A 23 3.06 -15.53 2.34
CA ILE A 23 3.72 -15.75 1.04
C ILE A 23 4.82 -16.81 1.08
N CYS A 24 5.22 -17.29 2.26
CA CYS A 24 6.40 -18.16 2.39
C CYS A 24 6.28 -19.47 1.59
N ASP A 25 5.07 -19.99 1.45
CA ASP A 25 4.80 -21.25 0.76
C ASP A 25 4.53 -21.07 -0.74
N HIS A 26 4.61 -19.84 -1.26
CA HIS A 26 4.30 -19.57 -2.66
C HIS A 26 5.38 -20.18 -3.59
N PRO A 27 5.01 -20.95 -4.64
CA PRO A 27 5.97 -21.67 -5.50
C PRO A 27 7.01 -20.79 -6.21
N VAL A 28 6.73 -19.50 -6.39
CA VAL A 28 7.67 -18.51 -6.98
C VAL A 28 8.98 -18.36 -6.20
N PHE A 29 9.00 -18.76 -4.92
CA PHE A 29 10.21 -18.72 -4.08
C PHE A 29 11.02 -20.03 -4.12
N ILE A 30 10.56 -21.03 -4.87
CA ILE A 30 11.27 -22.30 -5.07
C ILE A 30 12.17 -22.17 -6.29
N SER A 31 13.49 -22.17 -6.06
CA SER A 31 14.48 -22.11 -7.14
C SER A 31 14.35 -23.31 -8.07
N GLN A 32 14.21 -23.04 -9.37
CA GLN A 32 14.12 -24.07 -10.42
C GLN A 32 15.49 -24.47 -10.97
N GLY A 33 16.58 -23.89 -10.45
CA GLY A 33 17.94 -24.11 -10.95
C GLY A 33 18.97 -24.34 -9.84
N SER A 34 20.24 -24.47 -10.23
CA SER A 34 21.35 -24.69 -9.30
C SER A 34 21.75 -23.46 -8.48
N ALA A 35 21.25 -22.27 -8.84
CA ALA A 35 21.53 -21.04 -8.13
C ALA A 35 20.71 -20.94 -6.83
N HIS A 36 21.39 -20.60 -5.73
CA HIS A 36 20.76 -20.37 -4.44
C HIS A 36 19.95 -19.07 -4.48
N GLN A 37 18.64 -19.17 -4.27
CA GLN A 37 17.76 -18.02 -4.17
C GLN A 37 17.93 -17.35 -2.80
N ILE A 38 17.96 -16.01 -2.76
CA ILE A 38 18.08 -15.28 -1.50
C ILE A 38 16.85 -15.53 -0.61
N PRO A 39 16.97 -15.46 0.73
CA PRO A 39 15.86 -15.77 1.62
C PRO A 39 14.63 -14.89 1.36
N ILE A 40 13.43 -15.45 1.54
CA ILE A 40 12.16 -14.80 1.21
C ILE A 40 12.01 -13.47 1.97
N GLN A 41 12.43 -13.41 3.25
CA GLN A 41 12.40 -12.16 4.00
C GLN A 41 13.26 -11.05 3.38
N HIS A 42 14.37 -11.38 2.71
CA HIS A 42 15.19 -10.38 2.02
C HIS A 42 14.51 -9.92 0.73
N GLN A 43 13.89 -10.84 -0.02
CA GLN A 43 13.12 -10.48 -1.21
C GLN A 43 11.95 -9.55 -0.86
N LEU A 44 11.21 -9.89 0.20
CA LEU A 44 10.11 -9.08 0.73
C LEU A 44 10.60 -7.70 1.18
N ALA A 45 11.69 -7.63 1.95
CA ALA A 45 12.25 -6.35 2.39
C ALA A 45 12.67 -5.46 1.21
N ILE A 46 13.30 -6.01 0.18
CA ILE A 46 13.69 -5.27 -1.04
C ILE A 46 12.44 -4.73 -1.77
N ALA A 47 11.42 -5.57 -1.97
CA ALA A 47 10.21 -5.17 -2.65
C ALA A 47 9.44 -4.10 -1.88
N MET A 48 9.27 -4.26 -0.57
CA MET A 48 8.61 -3.28 0.28
C MET A 48 9.39 -1.96 0.36
N PHE A 49 10.72 -2.02 0.45
CA PHE A 49 11.55 -0.83 0.34
C PHE A 49 11.29 -0.13 -0.98
N ARG A 50 11.29 -0.86 -2.10
CA ARG A 50 11.01 -0.27 -3.42
C ARG A 50 9.64 0.39 -3.49
N PHE A 51 8.58 -0.27 -3.02
CA PHE A 51 7.22 0.27 -3.04
C PHE A 51 7.04 1.48 -2.11
N GLY A 52 7.85 1.57 -1.07
CA GLY A 52 7.83 2.66 -0.11
C GLY A 52 8.56 3.94 -0.55
N HIS A 53 9.19 3.94 -1.72
CA HIS A 53 9.98 5.07 -2.22
C HIS A 53 9.52 5.50 -3.61
N PHE A 54 9.87 6.73 -3.99
CA PHE A 54 9.56 7.30 -5.32
C PHE A 54 10.79 8.03 -5.88
N GLY A 55 10.82 8.25 -7.19
CA GLY A 55 11.93 8.89 -7.89
C GLY A 55 13.24 8.11 -7.72
N ASN A 56 14.35 8.82 -7.48
CA ASN A 56 15.68 8.21 -7.38
C ASN A 56 15.79 7.16 -6.26
N GLY A 57 15.04 7.32 -5.17
CA GLY A 57 15.01 6.34 -4.06
C GLY A 57 14.34 5.01 -4.42
N ALA A 58 13.55 4.97 -5.50
CA ALA A 58 12.95 3.75 -6.04
C ALA A 58 13.74 3.15 -7.22
N SER A 59 14.87 3.77 -7.60
CA SER A 59 15.72 3.26 -8.69
C SER A 59 16.33 1.92 -8.30
N VAL A 60 16.49 1.04 -9.30
CA VAL A 60 17.04 -0.31 -9.08
C VAL A 60 18.46 -0.22 -8.54
N GLU A 61 19.25 0.73 -9.04
CA GLU A 61 20.64 0.98 -8.64
C GLU A 61 20.75 1.46 -7.19
N SER A 62 19.92 2.42 -6.77
CA SER A 62 19.93 2.88 -5.36
C SER A 62 19.52 1.76 -4.40
N ILE A 63 18.53 0.95 -4.78
CA ILE A 63 18.07 -0.17 -3.95
C ILE A 63 19.12 -1.28 -3.92
N ALA A 64 19.80 -1.55 -5.04
CA ALA A 64 20.89 -2.50 -5.13
C ALA A 64 22.04 -2.10 -4.18
N GLN A 65 22.41 -0.82 -4.17
CA GLN A 65 23.40 -0.27 -3.24
C GLN A 65 22.94 -0.39 -1.78
N TRP A 66 21.68 -0.05 -1.50
CA TRP A 66 21.11 -0.16 -0.15
C TRP A 66 21.08 -1.61 0.37
N ALA A 67 20.69 -2.55 -0.49
CA ALA A 67 20.58 -3.96 -0.15
C ALA A 67 21.93 -4.71 -0.20
N GLY A 68 22.98 -4.11 -0.76
CA GLY A 68 24.24 -4.80 -1.03
C GLY A 68 24.10 -5.94 -2.05
N MET A 69 23.20 -5.79 -3.03
CA MET A 69 22.82 -6.83 -3.99
C MET A 69 22.99 -6.36 -5.43
N SER A 70 22.94 -7.28 -6.40
CA SER A 70 22.92 -6.91 -7.82
C SER A 70 21.59 -6.28 -8.23
N ALA A 71 21.61 -5.42 -9.26
CA ALA A 71 20.39 -4.87 -9.86
C ALA A 71 19.41 -5.97 -10.32
N GLY A 72 19.93 -7.06 -10.91
CA GLY A 72 19.13 -8.21 -11.31
C GLY A 72 18.43 -8.89 -10.12
N THR A 73 19.10 -9.00 -8.98
CA THR A 73 18.52 -9.54 -7.74
C THR A 73 17.36 -8.67 -7.26
N VAL A 74 17.49 -7.33 -7.31
CA VAL A 74 16.41 -6.41 -6.92
C VAL A 74 15.19 -6.56 -7.81
N VAL A 75 15.39 -6.65 -9.13
CA VAL A 75 14.31 -6.85 -10.10
C VAL A 75 13.60 -8.19 -9.85
N ASN A 76 14.36 -9.27 -9.67
CA ASN A 76 13.79 -10.60 -9.43
C ASN A 76 13.05 -10.68 -8.09
N ALA A 77 13.63 -10.15 -7.02
CA ALA A 77 12.98 -10.06 -5.71
C ALA A 77 11.64 -9.30 -5.81
N THR A 78 11.63 -8.15 -6.49
CA THR A 78 10.38 -7.39 -6.70
C THR A 78 9.36 -8.21 -7.47
N ARG A 79 9.76 -8.88 -8.56
CA ARG A 79 8.87 -9.70 -9.38
C ARG A 79 8.26 -10.85 -8.58
N HIS A 80 9.07 -11.59 -7.83
CA HIS A 80 8.61 -12.72 -7.02
C HIS A 80 7.59 -12.29 -5.97
N VAL A 81 7.87 -11.20 -5.25
CA VAL A 81 6.93 -10.65 -4.26
C VAL A 81 5.63 -10.18 -4.91
N MET A 82 5.69 -9.51 -6.08
CA MET A 82 4.48 -9.13 -6.81
C MET A 82 3.65 -10.34 -7.22
N VAL A 83 4.27 -11.40 -7.76
CA VAL A 83 3.55 -12.63 -8.12
C VAL A 83 2.87 -13.25 -6.90
N ALA A 84 3.59 -13.38 -5.79
CA ALA A 84 3.03 -13.93 -4.56
C ALA A 84 1.90 -13.07 -3.97
N PHE A 85 2.02 -11.74 -4.00
CA PHE A 85 0.96 -10.84 -3.54
C PHE A 85 -0.27 -10.85 -4.45
N LEU A 86 -0.09 -10.93 -5.77
CA LEU A 86 -1.19 -11.01 -6.70
C LEU A 86 -1.98 -12.33 -6.56
N ALA A 87 -1.32 -13.41 -6.15
CA ALA A 87 -2.01 -14.66 -5.84
C ALA A 87 -2.98 -14.54 -4.64
N LEU A 88 -2.78 -13.56 -3.76
CA LEU A 88 -3.68 -13.26 -2.63
C LEU A 88 -4.82 -12.30 -3.00
N HIS A 89 -4.85 -11.80 -4.24
CA HIS A 89 -5.74 -10.70 -4.64
C HIS A 89 -7.20 -10.99 -4.32
N ASP A 90 -7.74 -12.13 -4.72
CA ASP A 90 -9.16 -12.42 -4.57
C ASP A 90 -9.55 -12.72 -3.11
N ASP A 91 -8.60 -13.15 -2.29
CA ASP A 91 -8.80 -13.39 -0.85
C ASP A 91 -8.80 -12.08 -0.04
N VAL A 92 -8.14 -11.02 -0.54
CA VAL A 92 -7.95 -9.76 0.19
C VAL A 92 -8.68 -8.55 -0.43
N ILE A 93 -8.92 -8.57 -1.74
CA ILE A 93 -9.59 -7.53 -2.52
C ILE A 93 -10.87 -8.15 -3.09
N HIS A 94 -11.89 -8.19 -2.25
CA HIS A 94 -13.21 -8.67 -2.62
C HIS A 94 -14.30 -7.75 -2.05
N TRP A 95 -15.51 -7.85 -2.60
CA TRP A 95 -16.65 -7.14 -2.02
C TRP A 95 -16.91 -7.64 -0.59
N PRO A 96 -17.17 -6.75 0.37
CA PRO A 96 -17.43 -7.14 1.75
C PRO A 96 -18.70 -7.98 1.82
N THR A 97 -18.66 -9.03 2.64
CA THR A 97 -19.84 -9.84 2.94
C THR A 97 -20.86 -9.04 3.75
N VAL A 98 -22.09 -9.51 3.84
CA VAL A 98 -23.14 -8.88 4.68
C VAL A 98 -22.66 -8.74 6.12
N ARG A 99 -21.94 -9.74 6.65
CA ARG A 99 -21.37 -9.70 8.00
C ARG A 99 -20.31 -8.61 8.14
N MET A 100 -19.33 -8.57 7.23
CA MET A 100 -18.25 -7.55 7.26
C MET A 100 -18.82 -6.14 7.13
N LYS A 101 -19.85 -5.96 6.30
CA LYS A 101 -20.59 -4.72 6.17
C LYS A 101 -21.22 -4.31 7.50
N GLU A 102 -21.88 -5.24 8.19
CA GLU A 102 -22.52 -4.94 9.47
C GLU A 102 -21.50 -4.62 10.58
N GLU A 103 -20.41 -5.38 10.67
CA GLU A 103 -19.29 -5.11 11.58
C GLU A 103 -18.70 -3.70 11.33
N ALA A 104 -18.51 -3.32 10.06
CA ALA A 104 -18.03 -1.98 9.71
C ALA A 104 -19.03 -0.88 10.10
N LYS A 105 -20.33 -1.11 9.93
CA LYS A 105 -21.38 -0.17 10.34
C LYS A 105 -21.44 0.02 11.85
N GLU A 106 -21.34 -1.08 12.61
CA GLU A 106 -21.27 -1.05 14.08
C GLU A 106 -20.06 -0.25 14.55
N TRP A 107 -18.90 -0.47 13.93
CA TRP A 107 -17.70 0.29 14.23
C TRP A 107 -17.87 1.78 13.93
N VAL A 108 -18.44 2.16 12.78
CA VAL A 108 -18.68 3.57 12.44
C VAL A 108 -19.63 4.23 13.44
N GLU A 109 -20.74 3.58 13.77
CA GLU A 109 -21.68 4.11 14.76
C GLU A 109 -21.02 4.31 16.13
N ALA A 110 -20.22 3.34 16.60
CA ALA A 110 -19.51 3.41 17.87
C ALA A 110 -18.42 4.50 17.88
N ALA A 111 -17.72 4.70 16.76
CA ALA A 111 -16.69 5.72 16.61
C ALA A 111 -17.27 7.12 16.35
N THR A 112 -18.54 7.23 15.95
CA THR A 112 -19.22 8.48 15.56
C THR A 112 -20.60 8.61 16.23
N CYS A 113 -21.69 8.39 15.50
CA CYS A 113 -23.06 8.28 16.03
C CYS A 113 -24.00 7.49 15.10
N ALA A 114 -25.20 7.16 15.59
CA ALA A 114 -26.20 6.36 14.88
C ALA A 114 -26.56 6.89 13.48
N ALA A 115 -26.58 8.21 13.29
CA ALA A 115 -26.89 8.81 11.99
C ALA A 115 -25.86 8.46 10.90
N TRP A 116 -24.62 8.17 11.30
CA TRP A 116 -23.53 7.83 10.40
C TRP A 116 -23.34 6.32 10.21
N ARG A 117 -24.17 5.47 10.83
CA ARG A 117 -24.06 3.99 10.73
C ARG A 117 -23.92 3.52 9.28
N ASN A 118 -24.70 4.08 8.35
CA ASN A 118 -24.69 3.66 6.95
C ASN A 118 -23.55 4.28 6.12
N SER A 119 -22.72 5.15 6.71
CA SER A 119 -21.54 5.77 6.09
C SER A 119 -20.28 4.92 6.29
N TRP A 120 -20.41 3.60 6.23
CA TRP A 120 -19.35 2.62 6.48
C TRP A 120 -18.35 2.46 5.32
N ILE A 121 -18.69 2.93 4.12
CA ILE A 121 -17.78 3.05 2.97
C ILE A 121 -17.42 4.53 2.79
N PHE A 122 -16.62 5.10 3.68
CA PHE A 122 -16.08 6.44 3.46
C PHE A 122 -14.76 6.32 2.71
N VAL A 123 -14.75 6.66 1.43
CA VAL A 123 -13.52 6.73 0.62
C VAL A 123 -13.08 8.20 0.58
N ASP A 124 -11.77 8.45 0.57
CA ASP A 124 -11.26 9.81 0.40
C ASP A 124 -11.86 10.43 -0.87
N GLY A 125 -12.33 11.66 -0.74
CA GLY A 125 -13.16 12.26 -1.77
C GLY A 125 -12.35 12.68 -2.98
N THR A 126 -12.97 12.66 -4.15
CA THR A 126 -12.32 13.07 -5.39
C THR A 126 -12.42 14.59 -5.54
N LEU A 127 -11.27 15.23 -5.74
CA LEU A 127 -11.23 16.66 -6.04
C LEU A 127 -11.57 16.91 -7.51
N ILE A 128 -12.69 17.58 -7.78
CA ILE A 128 -13.07 18.07 -9.11
C ILE A 128 -12.45 19.46 -9.29
N PRO A 129 -11.48 19.64 -10.21
CA PRO A 129 -10.86 20.93 -10.44
C PRO A 129 -11.86 21.91 -11.05
N LEU A 130 -11.81 23.16 -10.60
CA LEU A 130 -12.56 24.28 -11.15
C LEU A 130 -11.67 25.04 -12.14
N ALA A 131 -12.24 25.50 -13.25
CA ALA A 131 -11.52 26.29 -14.25
C ALA A 131 -11.10 27.66 -13.71
N GLU A 132 -11.90 28.22 -12.79
CA GLU A 132 -11.70 29.54 -12.23
C GLU A 132 -11.94 29.53 -10.71
N LYS A 133 -11.38 30.54 -10.04
CA LYS A 133 -11.62 30.79 -8.62
C LYS A 133 -13.11 31.14 -8.40
N PRO A 134 -13.82 30.45 -7.49
CA PRO A 134 -15.19 30.85 -7.13
C PRO A 134 -15.25 32.30 -6.62
N ALA A 135 -16.21 33.07 -7.10
CA ALA A 135 -16.40 34.46 -6.70
C ALA A 135 -16.75 34.59 -5.21
N TYR A 136 -17.49 33.63 -4.66
CA TYR A 136 -17.87 33.58 -3.25
C TYR A 136 -16.97 32.60 -2.50
N HIS A 137 -16.27 33.08 -1.47
CA HIS A 137 -15.32 32.30 -0.65
C HIS A 137 -14.27 31.53 -1.45
N GLY A 138 -13.76 32.07 -2.56
CA GLY A 138 -12.83 31.37 -3.46
C GLY A 138 -11.61 30.73 -2.78
N GLU A 139 -11.08 31.34 -1.72
CA GLU A 139 -9.98 30.76 -0.93
C GLU A 139 -10.33 29.43 -0.25
N ALA A 140 -11.60 29.22 0.12
CA ALA A 140 -12.05 27.96 0.72
C ALA A 140 -11.96 26.77 -0.25
N TYR A 141 -11.86 27.04 -1.56
CA TYR A 141 -11.76 26.03 -2.60
C TYR A 141 -10.32 25.81 -3.08
N PHE A 142 -9.35 26.57 -2.56
CA PHE A 142 -7.94 26.40 -2.91
C PHE A 142 -7.35 25.22 -2.14
N ASN A 143 -6.96 24.17 -2.86
CA ASN A 143 -6.51 22.92 -2.28
C ASN A 143 -4.98 22.88 -2.09
N ARG A 144 -4.49 21.85 -1.37
CA ARG A 144 -3.05 21.59 -1.16
C ARG A 144 -2.25 21.40 -2.47
N LYS A 145 -2.92 21.08 -3.58
CA LYS A 145 -2.32 20.92 -4.91
C LYS A 145 -2.24 22.24 -5.68
N SER A 146 -2.48 23.37 -5.00
CA SER A 146 -2.48 24.73 -5.57
C SER A 146 -3.49 24.93 -6.70
N ASN A 147 -4.63 24.24 -6.63
CA ASN A 147 -5.74 24.36 -7.59
C ASN A 147 -7.04 24.70 -6.86
N TYR A 148 -7.97 25.36 -7.55
CA TYR A 148 -9.34 25.48 -7.07
C TYR A 148 -10.10 24.18 -7.37
N SER A 149 -10.75 23.57 -6.36
CA SER A 149 -11.48 22.31 -6.56
C SER A 149 -12.60 22.08 -5.55
N LEU A 150 -13.62 21.33 -5.96
CA LEU A 150 -14.66 20.81 -5.07
C LEU A 150 -14.33 19.39 -4.64
N ASN A 151 -14.54 19.07 -3.37
CA ASN A 151 -14.46 17.70 -2.89
C ASN A 151 -15.81 17.00 -3.14
N VAL A 152 -15.78 15.92 -3.93
CA VAL A 152 -16.93 15.04 -4.11
C VAL A 152 -16.68 13.74 -3.36
N GLN A 153 -17.57 13.47 -2.39
CA GLN A 153 -17.63 12.23 -1.63
C GLN A 153 -18.96 11.55 -1.98
N VAL A 154 -18.91 10.24 -2.27
CA VAL A 154 -20.08 9.39 -2.54
C VAL A 154 -20.33 8.52 -1.33
#